data_AF-A0A441V9J7-F1
#
_entry.id   AF-A0A441V9J7-F1
#
_cell.length_a   1.000
_cell.length_b   1.000
_cell.length_c   1.000
_cell.angle_alpha   90.00
_cell.angle_beta   90.00
_cell.angle_gamma   90.00
#
_symmetry.space_group_name_H-M   'P 1'
#
loop_
_entity.id
_entity.type
_entity.pdbx_description
1 polymer ?
#
loop_
_entity_poly.entity_id
_entity_poly.type
_entity_poly.pdbx_seq_one_letter_code
_entity_poly.pdbx_strand_id
1 'polypeptide(L)'
;LIAHNIALQPGRTAAIGRLDAVPIIALPGAPDQAFGAFLALVQPAIDRLSGRSARRQTVLALERKISSTVGLAEIVLLKQQQDRWRPLAIGDFSLEAIRLADAWLAIPGGSEGWAAGTPVGAFVFDDPR
;
A
#
# COMPACT_ATOMS: atom_id res chain seq x y z
N LEU A 1 -17.73 -9.53 13.43
CA LEU A 1 -17.21 -8.54 12.46
C LEU A 1 -16.68 -7.35 13.25
N ILE A 2 -15.49 -6.84 12.94
CA ILE A 2 -14.87 -5.70 13.66
C ILE A 2 -14.98 -4.43 12.81
N ALA A 3 -14.59 -4.52 11.54
CA ALA A 3 -14.65 -3.40 10.60
C ALA A 3 -14.91 -3.91 9.18
N HIS A 4 -15.57 -3.09 8.38
CA HIS A 4 -15.78 -3.29 6.95
C HIS A 4 -15.82 -1.92 6.26
N ASN A 5 -15.76 -1.89 4.93
CA ASN A 5 -15.72 -0.63 4.17
C ASN A 5 -14.56 0.27 4.63
N ILE A 6 -13.35 -0.32 4.73
CA ILE A 6 -12.15 0.37 5.18
C ILE A 6 -11.88 1.58 4.27
N ALA A 7 -11.52 2.72 4.86
CA ALA A 7 -11.14 3.93 4.15
C ALA A 7 -9.76 3.78 3.48
N LEU A 8 -9.65 2.82 2.56
CA LEU A 8 -8.45 2.37 1.87
C LEU A 8 -8.76 2.24 0.38
N GLN A 9 -7.85 2.70 -0.47
CA GLN A 9 -7.96 2.60 -1.92
C GLN A 9 -6.60 2.20 -2.53
N PRO A 10 -6.51 1.10 -3.29
CA PRO A 10 -7.53 0.08 -3.51
C PRO A 10 -7.66 -0.82 -2.28
N GLY A 11 -8.84 -1.40 -2.06
CA GLY A 11 -9.12 -2.26 -0.90
C GLY A 11 -10.35 -1.89 -0.07
N ARG A 12 -11.19 -0.96 -0.56
CA ARG A 12 -12.29 -0.37 0.20
C ARG A 12 -13.23 -1.40 0.81
N THR A 13 -13.55 -2.48 0.10
CA THR A 13 -14.50 -3.51 0.55
C THR A 13 -13.88 -4.58 1.43
N ALA A 14 -12.60 -4.43 1.84
CA ALA A 14 -11.99 -5.32 2.80
C ALA A 14 -12.75 -5.29 4.15
N ALA A 15 -12.67 -6.40 4.88
CA ALA A 15 -13.24 -6.51 6.21
C ALA A 15 -12.28 -7.20 7.17
N ILE A 16 -12.37 -6.81 8.43
CA ILE A 16 -11.58 -7.38 9.53
C ILE A 16 -12.56 -7.97 10.54
N GLY A 17 -12.24 -9.17 11.02
CA GLY A 17 -13.00 -9.89 12.01
C GLY A 17 -12.11 -10.74 12.89
N ARG A 18 -12.76 -11.51 13.76
CA ARG A 18 -12.11 -12.48 14.63
C ARG A 18 -13.07 -13.64 14.85
N LEU A 19 -12.54 -14.85 14.84
CA LEU A 19 -13.22 -16.06 15.28
C LEU A 19 -12.43 -16.61 16.45
N ASP A 20 -12.98 -16.52 17.66
CA ASP A 20 -12.28 -16.81 18.92
C ASP A 20 -10.95 -16.06 19.04
N ALA A 21 -9.83 -16.77 19.01
CA ALA A 21 -8.48 -16.22 19.05
C ALA A 21 -7.88 -15.96 17.65
N VAL A 22 -8.57 -16.36 16.58
CA VAL A 22 -8.06 -16.30 15.20
C VAL A 22 -8.50 -15.01 14.51
N PRO A 23 -7.58 -14.11 14.11
CA PRO A 23 -7.93 -12.93 13.33
C PRO A 23 -8.30 -13.32 11.89
N ILE A 24 -9.31 -12.64 11.34
CA ILE A 24 -9.79 -12.85 9.96
C ILE A 24 -9.67 -11.54 9.21
N ILE A 25 -9.06 -11.57 8.02
CA ILE A 25 -9.07 -10.47 7.06
C ILE A 25 -9.71 -10.99 5.78
N ALA A 26 -10.88 -10.45 5.42
CA ALA A 26 -11.55 -10.74 4.17
C ALA A 26 -11.12 -9.71 3.13
N LEU A 27 -10.59 -10.19 2.00
CA LEU A 27 -10.14 -9.35 0.90
C LEU A 27 -11.25 -9.16 -0.15
N PRO A 28 -11.24 -8.02 -0.88
CA PRO A 28 -12.11 -7.83 -2.03
C PRO A 28 -11.95 -8.91 -3.10
N GLY A 29 -13.00 -9.14 -3.90
CA GLY A 29 -12.97 -10.14 -4.98
C GLY A 29 -12.17 -9.72 -6.22
N ALA A 30 -11.99 -8.42 -6.45
CA ALA A 30 -11.21 -7.91 -7.58
C ALA A 30 -9.70 -7.96 -7.27
N PRO A 31 -8.83 -8.45 -8.16
CA PRO A 31 -7.41 -8.67 -7.86
C PRO A 31 -6.63 -7.42 -7.45
N ASP A 32 -6.87 -6.29 -8.12
CA ASP A 32 -6.29 -4.99 -7.80
C ASP A 32 -6.68 -4.52 -6.38
N GLN A 33 -7.96 -4.69 -6.03
CA GLN A 33 -8.51 -4.38 -4.72
C GLN A 33 -7.98 -5.31 -3.64
N ALA A 34 -7.89 -6.61 -3.93
CA ALA A 34 -7.30 -7.59 -3.04
C ALA A 34 -5.82 -7.30 -2.77
N PHE A 35 -5.07 -6.91 -3.80
CA PHE A 35 -3.65 -6.61 -3.68
C PHE A 35 -3.41 -5.37 -2.82
N GLY A 36 -4.14 -4.27 -3.04
CA GLY A 36 -4.05 -3.08 -2.18
C GLY A 36 -4.37 -3.37 -0.71
N ALA A 37 -5.46 -4.10 -0.45
CA ALA A 37 -5.81 -4.53 0.89
C ALA A 37 -4.79 -5.51 1.51
N PHE A 38 -4.19 -6.38 0.70
CA PHE A 38 -3.14 -7.27 1.18
C PHE A 38 -1.92 -6.50 1.68
N LEU A 39 -1.42 -5.53 0.90
CA LEU A 39 -0.27 -4.72 1.29
C LEU A 39 -0.52 -3.91 2.57
N ALA A 40 -1.71 -3.31 2.69
CA ALA A 40 -2.03 -2.43 3.81
C ALA A 40 -2.42 -3.18 5.10
N LEU A 41 -3.07 -4.35 4.99
CA LEU A 41 -3.71 -5.02 6.13
C LEU A 41 -3.11 -6.40 6.42
N VAL A 42 -2.93 -7.23 5.38
CA VAL A 42 -2.52 -8.64 5.55
C VAL A 42 -1.02 -8.75 5.77
N GLN A 43 -0.22 -8.07 4.95
CA GLN A 43 1.23 -8.12 5.01
C GLN A 43 1.77 -7.71 6.41
N PRO A 44 1.32 -6.58 6.99
CA PRO A 44 1.76 -6.18 8.33
C PRO A 44 1.27 -7.14 9.43
N ALA A 45 0.07 -7.72 9.27
CA ALA A 45 -0.45 -8.71 10.21
C ALA A 45 0.42 -9.98 10.21
N ILE A 46 0.78 -10.50 9.02
CA ILE A 46 1.65 -11.66 8.88
C ILE A 46 3.05 -11.37 9.44
N ASP A 47 3.63 -10.21 9.14
CA ASP A 47 4.96 -9.87 9.67
C ASP A 47 4.95 -9.86 11.20
N ARG A 48 3.93 -9.25 11.81
CA ARG A 48 3.76 -9.23 13.27
C ARG A 48 3.58 -10.62 13.86
N LEU A 49 2.71 -11.43 13.28
CA LEU A 49 2.44 -12.80 13.76
C LEU A 49 3.64 -13.73 13.58
N SER A 50 4.51 -13.44 12.62
CA SER A 50 5.74 -14.20 12.37
C SER A 50 6.95 -13.70 13.19
N GLY A 51 6.78 -12.72 14.07
CA GLY A 51 7.88 -12.12 14.83
C GLY A 51 8.90 -11.35 13.97
N ARG A 52 8.55 -10.97 12.74
CA ARG A 52 9.42 -10.22 11.84
C ARG A 52 9.50 -8.76 12.30
N SER A 53 10.69 -8.16 12.22
CA SER A 53 10.85 -6.72 12.44
C SER A 53 10.07 -5.91 11.41
N ALA A 54 9.71 -4.67 11.75
CA ALA A 54 9.06 -3.77 10.82
C ALA A 54 9.88 -3.61 9.52
N ARG A 55 9.20 -3.65 8.37
CA ARG A 55 9.85 -3.41 7.08
C ARG A 55 10.50 -2.04 7.09
N ARG A 56 11.74 -1.96 6.58
CA ARG A 56 12.41 -0.69 6.38
C ARG A 56 11.86 -0.02 5.13
N GLN A 57 11.75 1.31 5.20
CA GLN A 57 11.41 2.11 4.03
C GLN A 57 12.69 2.64 3.39
N THR A 58 12.73 2.61 2.07
CA THR A 58 13.75 3.27 1.26
C THR A 58 13.24 4.66 0.89
N VAL A 59 13.99 5.70 1.28
CA VAL A 59 13.60 7.10 1.05
C VAL A 59 14.28 7.61 -0.21
N LEU A 60 13.49 7.95 -1.22
CA LEU A 60 13.96 8.60 -2.46
C LEU A 60 13.03 9.77 -2.81
N ALA A 61 13.51 10.69 -3.65
CA ALA A 61 12.72 11.81 -4.12
C ALA A 61 11.69 11.38 -5.17
N LEU A 62 10.47 11.92 -5.12
CA LEU A 62 9.46 11.68 -6.15
C LEU A 62 9.86 12.26 -7.50
N GLU A 63 9.69 11.50 -8.58
CA GLU A 63 9.93 11.96 -9.95
C GLU A 63 8.93 13.02 -10.41
N ARG A 64 7.65 12.75 -10.09
CA ARG A 64 6.48 13.58 -10.41
C ARG A 64 5.55 13.63 -9.22
N LYS A 65 4.64 14.62 -9.21
CA LYS A 65 3.65 14.76 -8.14
C LYS A 65 2.77 13.52 -8.00
N ILE A 66 2.35 13.26 -6.77
CA ILE A 66 1.25 12.35 -6.43
C ILE A 66 0.12 13.23 -5.89
N SER A 67 -1.08 13.06 -6.41
CA SER A 67 -2.28 13.71 -5.88
C SER A 67 -3.18 12.64 -5.27
N SER A 68 -3.72 12.94 -4.09
CA SER A 68 -4.53 12.00 -3.32
C SER A 68 -5.83 12.64 -2.84
N THR A 69 -6.88 11.83 -2.77
CA THR A 69 -8.19 12.24 -2.27
C THR A 69 -8.21 12.18 -0.75
N VAL A 70 -8.45 13.33 -0.11
CA VAL A 70 -8.65 13.40 1.34
C VAL A 70 -9.87 12.55 1.75
N GLY A 71 -9.72 11.81 2.84
CA GLY A 71 -10.72 10.91 3.40
C GLY A 71 -10.44 9.43 3.15
N LEU A 72 -9.47 9.08 2.29
CA LEU A 72 -9.08 7.70 2.02
C LEU A 72 -7.56 7.55 2.09
N ALA A 73 -7.09 6.50 2.76
CA ALA A 73 -5.70 6.10 2.61
C ALA A 73 -5.50 5.51 1.20
N GLU A 74 -4.56 6.04 0.43
CA GLU A 74 -4.33 5.57 -0.94
C GLU A 74 -2.99 4.84 -1.05
N ILE A 75 -3.02 3.65 -1.65
CA ILE A 75 -1.80 2.90 -1.95
C ILE A 75 -1.29 3.34 -3.31
N VAL A 76 0.02 3.57 -3.36
CA VAL A 76 0.74 3.97 -4.56
C VAL A 76 1.74 2.90 -4.91
N LEU A 77 1.71 2.45 -6.16
CA LEU A 77 2.76 1.61 -6.74
C LEU A 77 3.83 2.50 -7.34
N LEU A 78 5.09 2.17 -7.06
CA LEU A 78 6.26 2.94 -7.45
C LEU A 78 7.21 2.06 -8.25
N LYS A 79 7.84 2.67 -9.25
CA LYS A 79 9.02 2.13 -9.92
C LYS A 79 10.24 2.92 -9.48
N GLN A 80 11.35 2.24 -9.21
CA GLN A 80 12.63 2.91 -9.01
C GLN A 80 13.19 3.31 -10.39
N GLN A 81 13.46 4.60 -10.57
CA GLN A 81 14.20 5.11 -11.71
C GLN A 81 15.40 5.90 -11.20
N GLN A 82 16.60 5.34 -11.33
CA GLN A 82 17.82 5.89 -10.71
C GLN A 82 17.59 6.04 -9.19
N ASP A 83 17.81 7.24 -8.64
CA ASP A 83 17.60 7.57 -7.22
C ASP A 83 16.24 8.27 -6.99
N ARG A 84 15.22 7.93 -7.78
CA ARG A 84 13.89 8.53 -7.67
C ARG A 84 12.78 7.51 -7.70
N TRP A 85 11.69 7.84 -7.01
CA TRP A 85 10.44 7.11 -7.08
C TRP A 85 9.56 7.65 -8.19
N ARG A 86 9.26 6.81 -9.19
CA ARG A 86 8.28 7.09 -10.23
C ARG A 86 6.93 6.47 -9.85
N PRO A 87 5.88 7.25 -9.58
CA PRO A 87 4.54 6.70 -9.36
C PRO A 87 4.03 6.02 -10.62
N LEU A 88 3.62 4.76 -10.52
CA LEU A 88 3.00 3.99 -11.60
C LEU A 88 1.48 4.07 -11.54
N ALA A 89 0.91 3.89 -10.35
CA ALA A 89 -0.52 3.84 -10.11
C ALA A 89 -0.85 4.31 -8.69
N ILE A 90 -2.01 4.95 -8.52
CA ILE A 90 -2.51 5.48 -7.25
C ILE A 90 -3.97 5.06 -7.17
N GLY A 91 -4.35 4.34 -6.11
CA GLY A 91 -5.75 4.01 -5.83
C GLY A 91 -6.42 3.00 -6.78
N ASP A 92 -5.97 2.86 -8.02
CA ASP A 92 -6.45 1.88 -9.00
C ASP A 92 -5.26 1.24 -9.71
N PHE A 93 -5.19 -0.09 -9.73
CA PHE A 93 -4.04 -0.83 -10.20
C PHE A 93 -4.37 -1.63 -11.46
N SER A 94 -3.74 -1.27 -12.57
CA SER A 94 -3.66 -2.18 -13.71
C SER A 94 -2.71 -3.34 -13.41
N LEU A 95 -2.94 -4.50 -14.04
CA LEU A 95 -2.01 -5.64 -13.95
C LEU A 95 -0.60 -5.27 -14.40
N GLU A 96 -0.48 -4.38 -15.39
CA GLU A 96 0.82 -3.86 -15.84
C GLU A 96 1.52 -3.04 -14.75
N ALA A 97 0.80 -2.17 -14.05
CA ALA A 97 1.35 -1.39 -12.96
C ALA A 97 1.83 -2.30 -11.81
N ILE A 98 1.06 -3.33 -11.46
CA ILE A 98 1.46 -4.34 -10.47
C ILE A 98 2.75 -5.04 -10.91
N ARG A 99 2.83 -5.47 -12.17
CA ARG A 99 4.00 -6.18 -12.71
C ARG A 99 5.26 -5.32 -12.75
N LEU A 100 5.12 -4.01 -12.98
CA LEU A 100 6.24 -3.09 -13.15
C LEU A 100 6.70 -2.41 -11.85
N ALA A 101 5.96 -2.59 -10.75
CA ALA A 101 6.24 -1.92 -9.50
C ALA A 101 7.40 -2.58 -8.76
N ASP A 102 8.34 -1.77 -8.30
CA ASP A 102 9.48 -2.20 -7.47
C ASP A 102 9.19 -1.95 -5.99
N ALA A 103 8.30 -0.99 -5.68
CA ALA A 103 7.97 -0.59 -4.33
C ALA A 103 6.52 -0.09 -4.22
N TRP A 104 6.06 0.09 -2.99
CA TRP A 104 4.78 0.72 -2.70
C TRP A 104 4.86 1.63 -1.46
N LEU A 105 3.93 2.57 -1.37
CA LEU A 105 3.71 3.37 -0.16
C LEU A 105 2.22 3.57 0.09
N ALA A 106 1.87 4.00 1.30
CA ALA A 106 0.53 4.42 1.66
C ALA A 106 0.51 5.93 1.92
N ILE A 107 -0.39 6.64 1.24
CA ILE A 107 -0.73 8.02 1.52
C ILE A 107 -1.74 8.04 2.67
N PRO A 108 -1.49 8.77 3.77
CA PRO A 108 -2.48 8.91 4.83
C PRO A 108 -3.73 9.62 4.33
N GLY A 109 -4.91 9.23 4.79
CA GLY A 109 -6.17 9.83 4.33
C GLY A 109 -6.37 11.31 4.68
N GLY A 110 -5.51 11.90 5.50
CA GLY A 110 -5.48 13.35 5.73
C GLY A 110 -4.57 14.14 4.79
N SER A 111 -3.98 13.50 3.76
CA SER A 111 -2.98 14.10 2.88
C SER A 111 -3.51 14.23 1.45
N GLU A 112 -3.17 15.34 0.78
CA GLU A 112 -3.49 15.57 -0.64
C GLU A 112 -2.43 14.97 -1.60
N GLY A 113 -1.53 14.15 -1.06
CA GLY A 113 -0.33 13.65 -1.74
C GLY A 113 0.89 14.56 -1.55
N TRP A 114 1.83 14.52 -2.51
CA TRP A 114 3.12 15.19 -2.42
C TRP A 114 3.59 15.73 -3.78
N ALA A 115 4.33 16.84 -3.74
CA ALA A 115 4.93 17.43 -4.92
C ALA A 115 6.09 16.59 -5.50
N ALA A 116 6.46 16.87 -6.75
CA ALA A 116 7.69 16.33 -7.32
C ALA A 116 8.90 16.79 -6.51
N GLY A 117 9.89 15.91 -6.33
CA GLY A 117 11.09 16.17 -5.55
C GLY A 117 10.95 15.91 -4.05
N THR A 118 9.73 15.75 -3.52
CA THR A 118 9.52 15.41 -2.11
C THR A 118 10.15 14.05 -1.79
N PRO A 119 11.02 13.94 -0.77
CA PRO A 119 11.53 12.67 -0.29
C PRO A 119 10.41 11.89 0.40
N VAL A 120 10.15 10.66 -0.07
CA VAL A 120 9.13 9.78 0.50
C VAL A 120 9.70 8.39 0.77
N GLY A 121 9.30 7.79 1.89
CA GLY A 121 9.62 6.41 2.23
C GLY A 121 8.69 5.44 1.52
N ALA A 122 9.26 4.41 0.89
CA ALA A 122 8.52 3.34 0.24
C ALA A 122 9.02 1.96 0.68
N PHE A 123 8.13 0.97 0.70
CA PHE A 123 8.46 -0.42 0.96
C PHE A 123 8.78 -1.11 -0.37
N VAL A 124 10.03 -1.57 -0.53
CA VAL A 124 10.47 -2.33 -1.70
C VAL A 124 9.89 -3.75 -1.63
N PHE A 125 9.45 -4.30 -2.77
CA PHE A 125 8.90 -5.67 -2.83
C PHE A 125 10.00 -6.72 -2.64
N ASP A 126 11.10 -6.58 -3.38
CA ASP A 126 12.28 -7.44 -3.31
C ASP A 126 13.26 -6.92 -2.24
N ASP A 127 12.85 -6.93 -0.97
CA ASP A 127 13.74 -6.67 0.17
C ASP A 127 14.62 -7.92 0.41
N PRO A 128 15.93 -7.89 0.11
CA PRO A 128 16.81 -9.02 0.36
C PRO A 128 17.05 -9.14 1.87
N ARG A 129 16.18 -9.89 2.54
CA ARG A 129 16.33 -10.28 3.95
C ARG A 129 17.31 -11.43 4.11
#